data_AF-A0A5K8AK04-F1
#
_entry.id   AF-A0A5K8AK04-F1
#
_cell.length_a   1.000
_cell.length_b   1.000
_cell.length_c   1.000
_cell.angle_alpha   90.00
_cell.angle_beta   90.00
_cell.angle_gamma   90.00
#
_symmetry.space_group_name_H-M   'P 1'
#
loop_
_entity.id
_entity.type
_entity.pdbx_description
1 polymer ?
#
loop_
_entity_poly.entity_id
_entity_poly.type
_entity_poly.pdbx_seq_one_letter_code
_entity_poly.pdbx_strand_id
1 'polypeptide(L)'
;MAKAPLKYQLINPLKIRTDPSDLDFPQAQTLAEEKAKSLCPASRLVCWYDATTGESHPKLECSATGKPGWLNYAESCNCDMTVDINDEQFIFIYLSQP
;
A
#
# COMPACT_ATOMS: atom_id res chain seq x y z
N MET A 1 -14.40 16.20 1.40
CA MET A 1 -13.13 16.62 2.03
C MET A 1 -12.00 16.00 1.22
N ALA A 2 -11.07 16.79 0.68
CA ALA A 2 -9.91 16.21 0.00
C ALA A 2 -9.08 15.46 1.04
N LYS A 3 -8.93 14.13 0.90
CA LYS A 3 -8.00 13.36 1.73
C LYS A 3 -6.60 13.95 1.48
N ALA A 4 -5.89 14.31 2.54
CA ALA A 4 -4.51 14.73 2.40
C ALA A 4 -3.69 13.57 1.78
N PRO A 5 -2.75 13.86 0.86
CA PRO A 5 -1.95 12.82 0.24
C PRO A 5 -1.13 12.06 1.29
N LEU A 6 -1.18 10.74 1.25
CA LEU A 6 -0.50 9.84 2.19
C LEU A 6 1.02 9.78 1.97
N LYS A 7 1.54 10.37 0.90
CA LYS A 7 2.95 10.27 0.45
C LYS A 7 4.01 10.54 1.51
N TYR A 8 3.70 11.32 2.55
CA TYR A 8 4.60 11.61 3.67
C TYR A 8 4.48 10.63 4.85
N GLN A 9 3.48 9.75 4.81
CA GLN A 9 3.18 8.73 5.82
C GLN A 9 3.50 7.31 5.34
N LEU A 10 3.78 7.13 4.04
CA LEU A 10 4.11 5.82 3.48
C LEU A 10 5.51 5.38 3.92
N ILE A 11 5.62 4.08 4.23
CA ILE A 11 6.86 3.46 4.70
C ILE A 11 7.71 3.12 3.47
N ASN A 12 8.85 3.82 3.28
CA ASN A 12 9.79 3.58 2.18
C ASN A 12 9.13 3.32 0.81
N PRO A 13 8.39 4.29 0.24
CA PRO A 13 7.55 4.06 -0.93
C PRO A 13 8.35 3.80 -2.21
N LEU A 14 8.03 2.70 -2.88
CA LEU A 14 8.44 2.33 -4.22
C LEU A 14 7.32 2.69 -5.19
N LYS A 15 7.57 3.70 -6.02
CA LYS A 15 6.56 4.21 -6.95
C LYS A 15 6.54 3.43 -8.26
N ILE A 16 5.35 3.06 -8.70
CA ILE A 16 5.09 2.48 -10.01
C ILE A 16 4.05 3.36 -10.72
N ARG A 17 4.31 3.67 -11.98
CA ARG A 17 3.36 4.37 -12.86
C ARG A 17 3.07 3.50 -14.07
N THR A 18 1.79 3.28 -14.32
CA THR A 18 1.27 2.57 -15.49
C THR A 18 0.18 3.41 -16.14
N ASP A 19 -0.33 2.97 -17.29
CA ASP A 19 -1.57 3.52 -17.80
C ASP A 19 -2.72 3.15 -16.82
N PRO A 20 -3.44 4.13 -16.25
CA PRO A 20 -4.50 3.86 -15.28
C PRO A 20 -5.80 3.33 -15.91
N SER A 21 -5.99 3.43 -17.23
CA SER A 21 -7.27 3.07 -17.87
C SER A 21 -7.64 1.59 -17.76
N ASP A 22 -6.66 0.71 -17.55
CA ASP A 22 -6.83 -0.75 -17.60
C ASP A 22 -6.28 -1.48 -16.38
N LEU A 23 -6.02 -0.79 -15.26
CA LEU A 23 -5.44 -1.41 -14.07
C LEU A 23 -6.52 -1.66 -13.00
N ASP A 24 -6.93 -2.91 -12.87
CA ASP A 24 -7.77 -3.38 -11.77
C ASP A 24 -6.94 -3.78 -10.53
N PHE A 25 -7.62 -4.01 -9.40
CA PHE A 25 -6.95 -4.37 -8.14
C PHE A 25 -6.12 -5.67 -8.26
N PRO A 26 -6.62 -6.80 -8.81
CA PRO A 26 -5.81 -8.00 -9.03
C PRO A 26 -4.53 -7.77 -9.84
N GLN A 27 -4.60 -6.97 -10.90
CA GLN A 27 -3.43 -6.63 -11.72
C GLN A 27 -2.46 -5.73 -10.93
N ALA A 28 -2.97 -4.73 -10.22
CA ALA A 28 -2.16 -3.87 -9.37
C ALA A 28 -1.45 -4.67 -8.26
N GLN A 29 -2.14 -5.63 -7.65
CA GLN A 29 -1.58 -6.51 -6.62
C GLN A 29 -0.48 -7.41 -7.19
N THR A 30 -0.70 -7.98 -8.38
CA THR A 30 0.32 -8.78 -9.08
C THR A 30 1.57 -7.94 -9.33
N LEU A 31 1.41 -6.73 -9.87
CA LEU A 31 2.51 -5.81 -10.16
C LEU A 31 3.27 -5.41 -8.89
N ALA A 32 2.55 -5.15 -7.80
CA ALA A 32 3.17 -4.86 -6.52
C ALA A 32 3.93 -6.05 -5.95
N GLU A 33 3.38 -7.26 -6.08
CA GLU A 33 4.02 -8.48 -5.60
C GLU A 33 5.30 -8.79 -6.38
N GLU A 34 5.27 -8.70 -7.71
CA GLU A 34 6.46 -8.85 -8.55
C GLU A 34 7.55 -7.85 -8.15
N LYS A 35 7.17 -6.58 -7.92
CA LYS A 35 8.10 -5.55 -7.49
C LYS A 35 8.71 -5.85 -6.12
N ALA A 36 7.89 -6.22 -5.13
CA ALA A 36 8.37 -6.54 -3.80
C ALA A 36 9.30 -7.78 -3.81
N LYS A 37 8.89 -8.85 -4.50
CA LYS A 37 9.68 -10.08 -4.63
C LYS A 37 11.00 -9.88 -5.39
N SER A 38 11.05 -8.93 -6.33
CA SER A 38 12.30 -8.58 -7.02
C SER A 38 13.38 -8.00 -6.10
N LEU A 39 12.98 -7.42 -4.95
CA LEU A 39 13.87 -6.87 -3.94
C LEU A 39 14.11 -7.84 -2.79
N CYS A 40 13.05 -8.49 -2.31
CA CYS A 40 13.12 -9.53 -1.28
C CYS A 40 12.15 -10.66 -1.63
N PRO A 41 12.64 -11.83 -2.10
CA PRO A 41 11.77 -12.95 -2.46
C PRO A 41 10.89 -13.47 -1.32
N ALA A 42 11.30 -13.24 -0.07
CA ALA A 42 10.54 -13.62 1.13
C ALA A 42 9.51 -12.56 1.57
N SER A 43 9.40 -11.43 0.85
CA SER A 43 8.47 -10.36 1.21
C SER A 43 7.03 -10.87 1.28
N ARG A 44 6.29 -10.45 2.31
CA ARG A 44 4.90 -10.83 2.51
C ARG A 44 4.01 -9.60 2.55
N LEU A 45 2.92 -9.63 1.79
CA LEU A 45 1.88 -8.59 1.85
C LEU A 45 1.21 -8.60 3.22
N VAL A 46 1.14 -7.44 3.87
CA VAL A 46 0.52 -7.28 5.19
C VAL A 46 -0.73 -6.40 5.09
N CYS A 47 -0.62 -5.28 4.40
CA CYS A 47 -1.73 -4.32 4.24
C CYS A 47 -1.89 -3.90 2.78
N TRP A 48 -3.10 -3.48 2.43
CA TRP A 48 -3.36 -2.85 1.15
C TRP A 48 -4.48 -1.82 1.26
N TYR A 49 -4.50 -0.89 0.30
CA TYR A 49 -5.57 0.10 0.12
C TYR A 49 -5.85 0.28 -1.36
N ASP A 50 -7.14 0.31 -1.70
CA ASP A 50 -7.66 0.59 -3.03
C ASP A 50 -8.46 1.90 -2.99
N ALA A 51 -7.96 2.94 -3.64
CA ALA A 51 -8.63 4.22 -3.69
C ALA A 51 -9.87 4.23 -4.61
N THR A 52 -9.96 3.28 -5.54
CA THR A 52 -11.08 3.19 -6.50
C THR A 52 -12.37 2.72 -5.82
N THR A 53 -12.24 1.80 -4.86
CA THR A 53 -13.35 1.29 -4.05
C THR A 53 -13.40 1.90 -2.66
N GLY A 54 -12.28 2.46 -2.18
CA GLY A 54 -12.11 2.92 -0.82
C GLY A 54 -11.86 1.79 0.19
N GLU A 55 -11.70 0.55 -0.27
CA GLU A 55 -11.46 -0.60 0.59
C GLU A 55 -9.99 -0.71 1.03
N SER A 56 -9.78 -1.34 2.19
CA SER A 56 -8.45 -1.64 2.72
C SER A 56 -8.41 -2.97 3.45
N HIS A 57 -7.21 -3.50 3.62
CA HIS A 57 -6.94 -4.56 4.58
C HIS A 57 -5.78 -4.19 5.51
N PRO A 58 -5.94 -4.38 6.83
CA PRO A 58 -7.21 -4.70 7.51
C PRO A 58 -8.22 -3.54 7.39
N LYS A 59 -9.52 -3.85 7.56
CA LYS A 59 -10.57 -2.83 7.67
C LYS A 59 -10.56 -2.26 9.09
N LEU A 60 -9.72 -1.25 9.31
CA LEU A 60 -9.59 -0.54 10.58
C LEU A 60 -9.98 0.91 10.42
N GLU A 61 -10.79 1.40 11.35
CA GLU A 61 -11.20 2.79 11.42
C GLU A 61 -9.99 3.72 11.58
N CYS A 62 -10.12 4.93 11.04
CA CYS A 62 -9.11 5.97 11.13
C CYS A 62 -8.84 6.31 12.60
N SER A 63 -7.58 6.34 13.02
CA SER A 63 -7.24 6.80 14.36
C SER A 63 -7.47 8.32 14.47
N ALA A 64 -7.70 8.82 15.69
CA ALA A 64 -7.89 10.25 15.97
C ALA A 64 -6.74 11.16 15.47
N THR A 65 -5.60 10.58 15.09
CA THR A 65 -4.42 11.25 14.53
C THR A 65 -4.51 11.56 13.04
N GLY A 66 -5.64 11.26 12.37
CA GLY A 66 -5.85 11.57 10.94
C GLY A 66 -5.12 10.63 9.97
N LYS A 67 -4.57 9.53 10.48
CA LYS A 67 -3.88 8.49 9.73
C LYS A 67 -4.78 7.26 9.54
N PRO A 68 -4.86 6.67 8.34
CA PRO A 68 -5.68 5.48 8.12
C PRO A 68 -5.28 4.32 9.04
N GLY A 69 -6.28 3.59 9.56
CA GLY A 69 -6.04 2.50 10.50
C GLY A 69 -5.16 1.38 9.93
N TRP A 70 -5.33 1.05 8.65
CA TRP A 70 -4.50 0.06 7.95
C TRP A 70 -3.02 0.47 7.89
N LEU A 71 -2.71 1.77 7.83
CA LEU A 71 -1.34 2.25 7.79
C LEU A 71 -0.68 2.22 9.18
N ASN A 72 -1.44 2.54 10.24
CA ASN A 72 -0.95 2.34 11.62
C ASN A 72 -0.71 0.86 11.93
N TYR A 73 -1.56 -0.02 11.42
CA TYR A 73 -1.39 -1.46 11.59
C TYR A 73 -0.12 -1.95 10.89
N ALA A 74 0.15 -1.47 9.67
CA ALA A 74 1.39 -1.78 8.97
C ALA A 74 2.65 -1.40 9.77
N GLU A 75 2.66 -0.21 10.37
CA GLU A 75 3.76 0.23 11.24
C GLU A 75 3.89 -0.64 12.50
N SER A 76 2.76 -1.02 13.09
CA SER A 76 2.72 -1.91 14.26
C SER A 76 3.22 -3.32 13.94
N CYS A 77 3.08 -3.75 12.69
CA CYS A 77 3.65 -4.99 12.16
C CYS A 77 5.11 -4.85 11.70
N ASN A 78 5.74 -3.69 11.95
CA ASN A 78 7.10 -3.37 11.50
C ASN A 78 7.31 -3.56 9.99
N CYS A 79 6.25 -3.34 9.19
CA CYS A 79 6.40 -3.31 7.74
C CYS A 79 7.43 -2.26 7.35
N ASP A 80 8.17 -2.51 6.28
CA ASP A 80 9.36 -1.75 5.92
C ASP A 80 9.38 -1.34 4.44
N MET A 81 8.36 -1.73 3.68
CA MET A 81 8.25 -1.46 2.25
C MET A 81 6.81 -1.16 1.85
N THR A 82 6.62 -0.10 1.07
CA THR A 82 5.35 0.22 0.43
C THR A 82 5.54 0.22 -1.07
N VAL A 83 4.64 -0.41 -1.82
CA VAL A 83 4.49 -0.21 -3.26
C VAL A 83 3.30 0.73 -3.48
N ASP A 84 3.58 1.88 -4.08
CA ASP A 84 2.63 2.95 -4.40
C ASP A 84 2.42 2.96 -5.92
N ILE A 85 1.20 2.61 -6.37
CA ILE A 85 0.86 2.53 -7.79
C ILE A 85 -0.06 3.70 -8.16
N ASN A 86 0.33 4.42 -9.22
CA ASN A 86 -0.41 5.54 -9.81
C ASN A 86 -0.77 6.65 -8.81
N ASP A 87 0.21 7.03 -7.98
CA ASP A 87 0.08 8.13 -7.00
C ASP A 87 -1.11 7.91 -6.05
N GLU A 88 -1.04 6.84 -5.25
CA GLU A 88 -1.99 6.42 -4.21
C GLU A 88 -3.31 5.81 -4.73
N GLN A 89 -3.40 5.47 -6.03
CA GLN A 89 -4.54 4.72 -6.56
C GLN A 89 -4.63 3.32 -5.92
N PHE A 90 -3.49 2.63 -5.83
CA PHE A 90 -3.35 1.38 -5.09
C PHE A 90 -2.08 1.42 -4.24
N ILE A 91 -2.21 0.96 -2.99
CA ILE A 91 -1.11 0.91 -2.04
C ILE A 91 -1.02 -0.51 -1.51
N PHE A 92 0.18 -1.09 -1.54
CA PHE A 92 0.45 -2.41 -1.00
C PHE A 92 1.66 -2.34 -0.06
N ILE A 93 1.53 -2.83 1.17
CA ILE A 93 2.57 -2.73 2.19
C ILE A 93 3.05 -4.12 2.57
N TYR A 94 4.36 -4.28 2.54
CA TYR A 94 5.06 -5.53 2.74
C TYR A 94 5.96 -5.47 3.98
N LEU A 95 6.13 -6.64 4.58
CA LEU A 95 7.22 -6.93 5.49
C LEU A 95 8.27 -7.74 4.71
N SER A 96 9.50 -7.22 4.66
CA SER A 96 10.63 -7.85 3.96
C SER A 96 11.58 -8.61 4.89
N GLN A 97 11.35 -8.53 6.20
CA GLN A 97 12.11 -9.28 7.21
C GLN A 97 11.58 -10.72 7.35
N PRO A 98 12.47 -11.71 7.55
CA PRO A 98 12.09 -13.09 7.86
C PRO A 98 11.47 -13.25 9.25
#